data_AF-A0A8T3ZF82-F1
#
_entry.id   AF-A0A8T3ZF82-F1
#
_cell.length_a   1.000
_cell.length_b   1.000
_cell.length_c   1.000
_cell.angle_alpha   90.00
_cell.angle_beta   90.00
_cell.angle_gamma   90.00
#
_symmetry.space_group_name_H-M   'P 1'
#
loop_
_entity.id
_entity.type
_entity.pdbx_description
1 polymer ?
#
loop_
_entity_poly.entity_id
_entity_poly.type
_entity_poly.pdbx_seq_one_letter_code
_entity_poly.pdbx_strand_id
1 'polypeptide(L)'
;MINFRKMEKDAAVKERVELLFYKVIEKGGKRMLKPLDMKTSVPIGVVKAVWDNTIVETFYDRLAKDLQERGIEEGTLVQLRVKFSASNTEFDPGLKGIHVLCEVKV
;
A
#
# COMPACT_ATOMS: atom_id res chain seq x y z
N MET A 1 -27.20 7.57 -22.97
CA MET A 1 -26.36 8.37 -22.07
C MET A 1 -25.45 7.42 -21.32
N ILE A 2 -24.18 7.32 -21.70
CA ILE A 2 -23.21 6.50 -20.97
C ILE A 2 -22.87 7.28 -19.70
N ASN A 3 -23.12 6.68 -18.54
CA ASN A 3 -22.91 7.32 -17.26
C ASN A 3 -21.41 7.30 -16.96
N PHE A 4 -20.68 8.33 -17.41
CA PHE A 4 -19.22 8.46 -17.28
C PHE A 4 -18.74 8.20 -15.85
N ARG A 5 -19.49 8.65 -14.84
CA ARG A 5 -19.20 8.38 -13.41
C ARG A 5 -19.16 6.90 -13.04
N LYS A 6 -19.94 6.06 -13.73
CA LYS A 6 -19.97 4.61 -13.50
C LYS A 6 -18.75 3.93 -14.14
N MET A 7 -18.36 4.38 -15.34
CA MET A 7 -17.11 3.93 -16.00
C MET A 7 -15.85 4.37 -15.24
N GLU A 8 -15.82 5.57 -14.68
CA GLU A 8 -14.70 6.04 -13.84
C GLU A 8 -14.56 5.21 -12.55
N LYS A 9 -15.68 4.86 -11.91
CA LYS A 9 -15.67 3.95 -10.75
C LYS A 9 -15.17 2.55 -11.12
N ASP A 10 -15.62 1.99 -12.25
CA ASP A 10 -15.17 0.68 -12.74
C ASP A 10 -13.71 0.68 -13.21
N ALA A 11 -13.21 1.81 -13.75
CA ALA A 11 -11.81 1.97 -14.16
C ALA A 11 -10.87 2.10 -12.95
N ALA A 12 -11.23 2.92 -11.96
CA ALA A 12 -10.46 3.07 -10.73
C ALA A 12 -10.38 1.75 -9.94
N VAL A 13 -11.45 0.94 -9.91
CA VAL A 13 -11.44 -0.39 -9.25
C VAL A 13 -10.47 -1.37 -9.93
N LYS A 14 -10.19 -1.20 -11.23
CA LYS A 14 -9.22 -2.02 -11.97
C LYS A 14 -7.78 -1.49 -11.90
N GLU A 15 -7.61 -0.22 -11.60
CA GLU A 15 -6.29 0.39 -11.52
C GLU A 15 -5.54 -0.11 -10.29
N ARG A 16 -4.37 -0.71 -10.53
CA ARG A 16 -3.53 -1.27 -9.48
C ARG A 16 -2.36 -0.33 -9.22
N VAL A 17 -2.04 -0.15 -7.96
CA VAL A 17 -0.91 0.65 -7.52
C VAL A 17 0.17 -0.26 -6.94
N GLU A 18 1.42 0.11 -7.20
CA GLU A 18 2.58 -0.65 -6.74
C GLU A 18 2.75 -0.48 -5.23
N LEU A 19 2.92 -1.59 -4.52
CA LEU A 19 3.30 -1.61 -3.11
C LEU A 19 4.81 -1.81 -2.99
N LEU A 20 5.42 -0.91 -2.24
CA LEU A 20 6.82 -0.93 -1.86
C LEU A 20 6.92 -1.29 -0.39
N PHE A 21 7.82 -2.21 -0.06
CA PHE A 21 7.97 -2.73 1.29
C PHE A 21 9.32 -2.29 1.84
N TYR A 22 9.35 -1.79 3.07
CA TYR A 22 10.57 -1.35 3.73
C TYR A 22 10.64 -1.91 5.14
N LYS A 23 11.72 -2.62 5.48
CA LYS A 23 12.06 -2.94 6.86
C LYS A 23 12.47 -1.66 7.57
N VAL A 24 11.79 -1.36 8.67
CA VAL A 24 12.11 -0.24 9.54
C VAL A 24 13.20 -0.69 10.50
N ILE A 25 14.29 0.06 10.56
CA ILE A 25 15.41 -0.19 11.46
C ILE A 25 15.64 1.06 12.30
N GLU A 26 15.50 0.94 13.61
CA GLU A 26 15.84 2.01 14.55
C GLU A 26 17.26 1.80 15.06
N LYS A 27 18.14 2.78 14.81
CA LYS A 27 19.54 2.73 15.27
C LYS A 27 19.97 4.10 15.76
N GLY A 28 20.33 4.19 17.05
CA GLY A 28 20.81 5.43 17.66
C GLY A 28 19.82 6.60 17.56
N GLY A 29 18.53 6.33 17.76
CA GLY A 29 17.45 7.32 17.63
C GLY A 29 17.09 7.72 16.20
N LYS A 30 17.74 7.14 15.18
CA LYS A 30 17.42 7.37 13.77
C LYS A 30 16.63 6.22 13.20
N ARG A 31 15.59 6.57 12.44
CA ARG A 31 14.75 5.62 11.70
C ARG A 31 15.29 5.44 10.28
N MET A 32 15.75 4.24 9.96
CA MET A 32 16.25 3.86 8.64
C MET A 32 15.25 2.94 7.95
N LEU A 33 15.13 3.06 6.63
CA LEU A 33 14.26 2.23 5.80
C LEU A 33 15.12 1.39 4.85
N LYS A 34 15.10 0.08 5.01
CA LYS A 34 15.75 -0.86 4.09
C LYS A 34 14.70 -1.45 3.16
N PRO A 35 14.80 -1.29 1.82
CA PRO A 35 13.84 -1.87 0.90
C PRO A 35 13.83 -3.39 1.01
N LEU A 36 12.65 -3.98 0.94
CA LEU A 36 12.42 -5.41 0.76
C LEU A 36 12.06 -5.61 -0.71
N ASP A 37 12.83 -6.44 -1.42
CA ASP A 37 12.63 -6.71 -2.85
C ASP A 37 11.40 -7.61 -3.07
N MET A 38 10.23 -7.01 -2.90
CA MET A 38 8.94 -7.66 -2.99
C MET A 38 8.09 -6.88 -3.98
N LYS A 39 7.70 -7.52 -5.08
CA LYS A 39 6.79 -6.92 -6.06
C LYS A 39 5.37 -7.31 -5.70
N THR A 40 4.54 -6.34 -5.32
CA THR A 40 3.11 -6.56 -5.08
C THR A 40 2.36 -5.31 -5.51
N SER A 41 1.12 -5.49 -5.96
CA SER A 41 0.24 -4.37 -6.29
C SER A 41 -1.14 -4.64 -5.72
N VAL A 42 -1.87 -3.58 -5.40
CA VAL A 42 -3.26 -3.67 -4.89
C VAL A 42 -4.16 -2.72 -5.67
N PRO A 43 -5.47 -3.01 -5.76
CA PRO A 43 -6.42 -2.06 -6.32
C PRO A 43 -6.40 -0.73 -5.56
N ILE A 44 -6.56 0.39 -6.26
CA ILE A 44 -6.59 1.72 -5.63
C ILE A 44 -7.71 1.84 -4.58
N GLY A 45 -8.81 1.11 -4.75
CA GLY A 45 -9.92 1.06 -3.79
C GLY A 45 -9.51 0.47 -2.43
N VAL A 46 -8.57 -0.48 -2.40
CA VAL A 46 -8.01 -1.02 -1.15
C VAL A 46 -7.18 0.05 -0.46
N VAL A 47 -6.38 0.81 -1.21
CA VAL A 47 -5.58 1.91 -0.66
C VAL A 47 -6.46 2.98 -0.01
N LYS A 48 -7.52 3.40 -0.70
CA LYS A 48 -8.51 4.34 -0.15
C LYS A 48 -9.18 3.77 1.11
N ALA A 49 -9.62 2.51 1.07
CA ALA A 49 -10.26 1.87 2.22
C ALA A 49 -9.33 1.71 3.44
N VAL A 50 -8.01 1.54 3.24
CA VAL A 50 -7.03 1.54 4.34
C VAL A 50 -6.85 2.94 4.91
N TRP A 51 -6.73 3.97 4.07
CA TRP A 51 -6.64 5.36 4.53
C TRP A 51 -7.91 5.84 5.24
N ASP A 52 -9.08 5.37 4.80
CA ASP A 52 -10.38 5.63 5.43
C ASP A 52 -10.66 4.73 6.65
N ASN A 53 -9.67 3.94 7.10
CA ASN A 53 -9.77 3.00 8.22
C ASN A 53 -10.92 1.97 8.14
N THR A 54 -11.36 1.60 6.94
CA THR A 54 -12.57 0.77 6.74
C THR A 54 -12.30 -0.74 6.75
N ILE A 55 -11.11 -1.20 6.37
CA ILE A 55 -10.78 -2.64 6.20
C ILE A 55 -9.56 -3.10 7.02
N VAL A 56 -9.23 -2.32 8.04
CA VAL A 56 -7.95 -2.27 8.75
C VAL A 56 -7.55 -3.66 9.29
N GLU A 57 -8.24 -4.20 10.29
CA GLU A 57 -7.73 -5.37 11.05
C GLU A 57 -7.42 -6.59 10.17
N THR A 58 -8.40 -7.05 9.36
CA THR A 58 -8.21 -8.23 8.50
C THR A 58 -7.14 -8.01 7.42
N PHE A 59 -6.92 -6.77 7.00
CA PHE A 59 -5.85 -6.42 6.06
C PHE A 59 -4.48 -6.54 6.72
N TYR A 60 -4.30 -5.99 7.93
CA TYR A 60 -3.03 -6.06 8.67
C TYR A 60 -2.65 -7.49 9.03
N ASP A 61 -3.59 -8.30 9.51
CA ASP A 61 -3.31 -9.69 9.90
C ASP A 61 -2.89 -10.55 8.70
N ARG A 62 -3.59 -10.43 7.58
CA ARG A 62 -3.23 -11.13 6.34
C ARG A 62 -1.87 -10.68 5.83
N LEU A 63 -1.63 -9.38 5.88
CA LEU A 63 -0.37 -8.81 5.43
C LEU A 63 0.81 -9.28 6.29
N ALA A 64 0.67 -9.28 7.61
CA ALA A 64 1.69 -9.79 8.53
C ALA A 64 2.01 -11.26 8.22
N LYS A 65 0.96 -12.08 8.06
CA LYS A 65 1.10 -13.49 7.68
C LYS A 65 1.80 -13.67 6.33
N ASP A 66 1.39 -12.93 5.31
CA ASP A 66 2.02 -12.98 3.97
C ASP A 66 3.51 -12.58 4.03
N LEU A 67 3.87 -11.61 4.87
CA LEU A 67 5.26 -11.19 5.07
C LEU A 67 6.06 -12.29 5.78
N GLN A 68 5.48 -12.93 6.80
CA GLN A 68 6.09 -14.06 7.50
C GLN A 68 6.32 -15.25 6.56
N GLU A 69 5.33 -15.60 5.73
CA GLU A 69 5.44 -16.66 4.71
C GLU A 69 6.52 -16.38 3.66
N ARG A 70 6.80 -15.09 3.41
CA ARG A 70 7.88 -14.64 2.52
C ARG A 70 9.24 -14.51 3.22
N GLY A 71 9.35 -14.98 4.47
CA GLY A 71 10.60 -15.07 5.22
C GLY A 71 10.99 -13.81 5.99
N ILE A 72 10.06 -12.88 6.23
CA ILE A 72 10.31 -11.77 7.16
C ILE A 72 10.17 -12.27 8.59
N GLU A 73 11.18 -12.00 9.42
CA GLU A 73 11.22 -12.42 10.82
C GLU A 73 10.11 -11.78 11.66
N GLU A 74 9.48 -12.58 12.52
CA GLU A 74 8.54 -12.12 13.54
C GLU A 74 9.18 -11.03 14.42
N GLY A 75 8.40 -10.03 14.77
CA GLY A 75 8.83 -8.82 15.46
C GLY A 75 9.38 -7.73 14.54
N THR A 76 9.58 -7.99 13.25
CA THR A 76 10.05 -6.99 12.29
C THR A 76 8.97 -5.97 11.97
N LEU A 77 9.26 -4.68 12.19
CA LEU A 77 8.40 -3.59 11.72
C LEU A 77 8.63 -3.35 10.22
N VAL A 78 7.57 -3.46 9.43
CA VAL A 78 7.58 -3.22 7.99
C VAL A 78 6.65 -2.04 7.68
N GLN A 79 7.19 -1.07 6.96
CA GLN A 79 6.41 0.06 6.45
C GLN A 79 6.07 -0.19 4.98
N LEU A 80 4.77 -0.15 4.68
CA LEU A 80 4.25 -0.25 3.32
C LEU A 80 4.07 1.13 2.74
N ARG A 81 4.51 1.29 1.50
CA ARG A 81 4.30 2.50 0.73
C ARG A 81 3.58 2.18 -0.57
N VAL A 82 2.68 3.05 -0.96
CA VAL A 82 2.02 2.99 -2.26
C VAL A 82 2.74 3.94 -3.21
N LYS A 83 3.00 3.47 -4.42
CA LYS A 83 3.55 4.30 -5.50
C LYS A 83 2.49 4.44 -6.59
N PHE A 84 2.04 5.68 -6.76
CA PHE A 84 1.09 6.04 -7.79
C PHE A 84 1.80 6.37 -9.10
N SER A 85 1.22 5.87 -10.19
CA SER A 85 1.63 6.16 -11.56
C SER A 85 1.07 7.51 -12.04
N ALA A 86 1.54 7.99 -13.19
CA ALA A 86 1.01 9.19 -13.81
C ALA A 86 -0.48 9.07 -14.18
N SER A 87 -0.96 7.85 -14.48
CA SER A 87 -2.37 7.61 -14.77
C SER A 87 -3.25 7.83 -13.54
N ASN A 88 -2.77 7.50 -12.34
CA ASN A 88 -3.52 7.73 -11.09
C ASN A 88 -3.77 9.22 -10.84
N THR A 89 -2.82 10.08 -11.22
CA THR A 89 -2.95 11.55 -11.11
C THR A 89 -3.99 12.16 -12.03
N GLU A 90 -4.32 11.49 -13.14
CA GLU A 90 -5.37 11.95 -14.06
C GLU A 90 -6.76 11.79 -13.43
N PHE A 91 -6.93 10.79 -12.55
CA PHE A 91 -8.17 10.56 -11.80
C PHE A 91 -8.27 11.41 -10.54
N ASP A 92 -7.15 11.59 -9.83
CA ASP A 92 -7.10 12.35 -8.58
C ASP A 92 -5.69 12.95 -8.40
N PRO A 93 -5.55 14.29 -8.40
CA PRO A 93 -4.25 14.96 -8.25
C PRO A 93 -3.53 14.64 -6.94
N GLY A 94 -4.24 14.17 -5.91
CA GLY A 94 -3.67 13.71 -4.64
C GLY A 94 -2.94 12.37 -4.76
N LEU A 95 -3.24 11.58 -5.79
CA LEU A 95 -2.68 10.24 -6.00
C LEU A 95 -1.43 10.30 -6.88
N LYS A 96 -0.38 10.97 -6.36
CA LYS A 96 0.89 11.18 -7.06
C LYS A 96 2.09 10.79 -6.21
N GLY A 97 3.10 10.19 -6.82
CA GLY A 97 4.35 9.87 -6.13
C GLY A 97 4.21 8.72 -5.12
N ILE A 98 5.02 8.73 -4.07
CA ILE A 98 5.11 7.65 -3.09
C ILE A 98 4.57 8.13 -1.74
N HIS A 99 3.60 7.40 -1.19
CA HIS A 99 2.99 7.70 0.11
C HIS A 99 3.11 6.52 1.05
N VAL A 100 3.14 6.79 2.36
CA VAL A 100 3.01 5.74 3.36
C VAL A 100 1.56 5.27 3.36
N LEU A 101 1.37 3.96 3.18
CA LEU A 101 0.06 3.34 3.30
C LEU A 101 -0.20 3.02 4.76
N CYS A 102 0.70 2.23 5.35
CA CYS A 102 0.60 1.78 6.71
C CYS A 102 1.92 1.18 7.21
N GLU A 103 1.95 0.84 8.50
CA GLU A 103 3.02 0.09 9.14
C GLU A 103 2.43 -1.16 9.78
N VAL A 104 3.11 -2.28 9.59
CA VAL A 104 2.70 -3.58 10.14
C VAL A 104 3.88 -4.19 10.87
N LYS A 105 3.62 -4.73 12.06
CA LYS A 105 4.57 -5.59 12.75
C LYS A 105 4.26 -7.01 12.31
N VAL A 106 5.23 -7.62 11.62
CA VAL A 106 5.24 -9.07 11.34
C VAL A 106 5.45 -9.81 12.65
#